data_AF-A0A8K0D3D8-F1
#
_entry.id   AF-A0A8K0D3D8-F1
#
_cell.length_a   1.000
_cell.length_b   1.000
_cell.length_c   1.000
_cell.angle_alpha   90.00
_cell.angle_beta   90.00
_cell.angle_gamma   90.00
#
_symmetry.space_group_name_H-M   'P 1'
#
loop_
_entity.id
_entity.type
_entity.pdbx_description
1 polymer ?
#
loop_
_entity_poly.entity_id
_entity_poly.type
_entity_poly.pdbx_seq_one_letter_code
_entity_poly.pdbx_strand_id
1 'polypeptide(L)'
;LRLRVSHTATIAMLLKSVVILGLISAVTVQARYDIQFTKTAKDCVTEVGSDEDSIRNLVSDKGILNEGDKTLEKFTECCLRTFITDTNEITINDTFKAYWTNLFAIHLRGRRRLATLVVDKCLEECKTTKGVTKGKAAVKMYNCMMGNLNKIIEKTD
;
A
#
# COMPACT_ATOMS: atom_id res chain seq x y z
N LEU A 1 -34.79 55.82 10.39
CA LEU A 1 -34.48 54.37 10.38
C LEU A 1 -32.99 54.23 10.65
N ARG A 2 -32.54 53.77 11.84
CA ARG A 2 -32.22 52.36 12.19
C ARG A 2 -31.36 51.68 11.10
N LEU A 3 -30.23 51.00 11.34
CA LEU A 3 -29.41 50.65 12.51
C LEU A 3 -28.15 49.91 11.95
N ARG A 4 -27.00 50.14 12.57
CA ARG A 4 -25.82 49.26 12.81
C ARG A 4 -25.36 48.18 11.79
N VAL A 5 -24.08 48.33 11.40
CA VAL A 5 -22.95 47.36 11.52
C VAL A 5 -23.23 45.86 11.34
N SER A 6 -22.56 45.23 10.37
CA SER A 6 -21.79 43.99 10.67
C SER A 6 -20.66 43.74 9.66
N HIS A 7 -19.43 43.90 10.14
CA HIS A 7 -18.22 43.29 9.58
C HIS A 7 -18.31 41.75 9.72
N THR A 8 -19.04 41.05 8.84
CA THR A 8 -19.05 39.56 8.83
C THR A 8 -19.41 38.95 7.48
N ALA A 9 -18.99 39.54 6.35
CA ALA A 9 -19.27 38.94 5.03
C ALA A 9 -18.04 38.77 4.11
N THR A 10 -16.83 39.08 4.59
CA THR A 10 -15.59 38.97 3.79
C THR A 10 -14.75 37.73 4.13
N ILE A 11 -15.28 36.79 4.92
CA ILE A 11 -14.59 35.52 5.30
C ILE A 11 -15.40 34.28 4.82
N ALA A 12 -16.39 34.45 3.93
CA ALA A 12 -17.23 33.35 3.44
C ALA A 12 -16.97 32.93 1.98
N MET A 13 -16.01 33.58 1.28
CA MET A 13 -15.80 33.39 -0.17
C MET A 13 -14.48 32.72 -0.57
N LEU A 14 -13.72 32.16 0.38
CA LEU A 14 -12.53 31.33 0.08
C LEU A 14 -12.56 29.93 0.69
N LEU A 15 -13.69 29.50 1.28
CA LEU A 15 -13.88 28.16 1.86
C LEU A 15 -15.05 27.39 1.22
N LYS A 16 -15.31 27.64 -0.06
CA LYS A 16 -16.30 26.90 -0.87
C LYS A 16 -15.68 26.23 -2.11
N SER A 17 -14.39 25.91 -2.07
CA SER A 17 -13.77 24.93 -2.97
C SER A 17 -13.93 23.50 -2.41
N VAL A 18 -15.13 23.23 -1.88
CA VAL A 18 -15.60 21.88 -1.56
C VAL A 18 -15.94 21.22 -2.89
N VAL A 19 -15.75 19.90 -2.92
CA VAL A 19 -16.16 18.95 -3.96
C VAL A 19 -15.12 18.85 -5.08
N ILE A 20 -14.06 18.06 -4.94
CA ILE A 20 -14.09 16.58 -4.92
C ILE A 20 -15.11 16.05 -5.94
N LEU A 21 -14.96 16.41 -7.21
CA LEU A 21 -15.60 15.72 -8.33
C LEU A 21 -14.72 15.87 -9.55
N GLY A 22 -13.87 14.88 -9.77
CA GLY A 22 -12.97 14.84 -10.92
C GLY A 22 -12.21 13.53 -10.95
N LEU A 23 -12.84 12.53 -11.58
CA LEU A 23 -12.28 11.25 -12.03
C LEU A 23 -12.51 10.02 -11.12
N ILE A 24 -13.76 9.77 -10.73
CA ILE A 24 -14.25 8.39 -10.62
C ILE A 24 -14.76 7.98 -12.01
N SER A 25 -13.84 7.75 -12.94
CA SER A 25 -14.16 6.96 -14.11
C SER A 25 -14.10 5.49 -13.70
N ALA A 26 -15.23 4.83 -13.91
CA ALA A 26 -15.45 3.40 -13.76
C ALA A 26 -14.31 2.61 -14.43
N VAL A 27 -13.30 2.25 -13.64
CA VAL A 27 -12.43 1.14 -13.94
C VAL A 27 -13.08 -0.02 -13.21
N THR A 28 -13.60 -0.96 -13.97
CA THR A 28 -14.08 -2.25 -13.48
C THR A 28 -13.14 -2.75 -12.39
N VAL A 29 -13.71 -3.21 -11.26
CA VAL A 29 -12.95 -3.67 -10.08
C VAL A 29 -11.88 -4.71 -10.44
N GLN A 30 -12.04 -5.41 -11.57
CA GLN A 30 -11.08 -6.32 -12.17
C GLN A 30 -9.68 -5.71 -12.48
N ALA A 31 -9.59 -4.41 -12.75
CA ALA A 31 -8.31 -3.75 -13.10
C ALA A 31 -7.64 -3.06 -11.90
N ARG A 32 -8.18 -3.18 -10.67
CA ARG A 32 -7.57 -2.55 -9.48
C ARG A 32 -6.27 -3.22 -9.02
N TYR A 33 -5.98 -4.45 -9.46
CA TYR A 33 -4.79 -5.21 -9.05
C TYR A 33 -4.14 -5.97 -10.20
N ASP A 34 -3.94 -5.31 -11.34
CA ASP A 34 -3.03 -5.89 -12.33
C ASP A 34 -1.59 -5.75 -11.80
N ILE A 35 -1.16 -6.72 -11.00
CA ILE A 35 0.18 -6.77 -10.41
C ILE A 35 1.13 -6.99 -11.58
N GLN A 36 1.70 -5.91 -12.11
CA GLN A 36 2.88 -6.03 -12.94
C GLN A 36 4.03 -6.45 -12.02
N PHE A 37 4.49 -7.69 -12.19
CA PHE A 37 5.63 -8.20 -11.45
C PHE A 37 6.86 -7.37 -11.83
N THR A 38 7.45 -6.71 -10.83
CA THR A 38 8.78 -6.11 -10.97
C THR A 38 9.80 -7.19 -11.32
N LYS A 39 10.97 -6.81 -11.87
CA LYS A 39 12.05 -7.78 -12.15
C LYS A 39 12.36 -8.66 -10.92
N THR A 40 12.48 -8.04 -9.75
CA THR A 40 12.69 -8.75 -8.47
C THR A 40 11.60 -9.77 -8.19
N ALA A 41 10.33 -9.41 -8.40
CA ALA A 41 9.24 -10.34 -8.20
C ALA A 41 9.29 -11.52 -9.19
N LYS A 42 9.64 -11.29 -10.46
CA LYS A 42 9.82 -12.37 -11.47
C LYS A 42 10.96 -13.32 -11.11
N ASP A 43 12.09 -12.77 -10.68
CA ASP A 43 13.22 -13.55 -10.21
C ASP A 43 12.80 -14.43 -9.01
N CYS A 44 12.00 -13.88 -8.09
CA CYS A 44 11.47 -14.60 -6.94
C CYS A 44 10.43 -15.67 -7.29
N VAL A 45 9.57 -15.45 -8.30
CA VAL A 45 8.65 -16.48 -8.84
C VAL A 45 9.45 -17.70 -9.29
N THR A 46 10.55 -17.44 -10.02
CA THR A 46 11.46 -18.50 -10.50
C THR A 46 12.16 -19.18 -9.34
N GLU A 47 12.66 -18.43 -8.35
CA GLU A 47 13.38 -18.96 -7.17
C GLU A 47 12.51 -19.91 -6.34
N VAL A 48 11.20 -19.65 -6.23
CA VAL A 48 10.27 -20.53 -5.50
C VAL A 48 9.73 -21.68 -6.34
N GLY A 49 10.14 -21.81 -7.60
CA GLY A 49 9.68 -22.86 -8.51
C GLY A 49 8.21 -22.76 -8.87
N SER A 50 7.69 -21.54 -9.03
CA SER A 50 6.30 -21.27 -9.38
C SER A 50 6.21 -20.47 -10.70
N ASP A 51 4.99 -20.08 -11.07
CA ASP A 51 4.70 -19.21 -12.20
C ASP A 51 3.86 -18.00 -11.73
N GLU A 52 3.82 -16.94 -12.54
CA GLU A 52 3.16 -15.68 -12.16
C GLU A 52 1.66 -15.87 -11.88
N ASP A 53 0.99 -16.75 -12.62
CA ASP A 53 -0.45 -17.01 -12.46
C ASP A 53 -0.74 -17.80 -11.18
N SER A 54 0.08 -18.81 -10.89
CA SER A 54 0.03 -19.56 -9.64
C SER A 54 0.18 -18.64 -8.43
N ILE A 55 1.17 -17.74 -8.44
CA ILE A 55 1.33 -16.76 -7.36
C ILE A 55 0.13 -15.82 -7.29
N ARG A 56 -0.35 -15.30 -8.43
CA ARG A 56 -1.50 -14.39 -8.48
C ARG A 56 -2.77 -15.03 -7.91
N ASN A 57 -3.00 -16.30 -8.19
CA ASN A 57 -4.16 -17.06 -7.70
C ASN A 57 -4.13 -17.30 -6.18
N LEU A 58 -2.97 -17.18 -5.53
CA LEU A 58 -2.83 -17.29 -4.09
C LEU A 58 -3.07 -15.95 -3.36
N VAL A 59 -3.14 -14.84 -4.10
CA VAL A 59 -3.40 -13.50 -3.56
C VAL A 59 -4.89 -13.23 -3.57
N SER A 60 -5.45 -12.77 -2.45
CA SER A 60 -6.88 -12.39 -2.39
C SER A 60 -7.18 -11.15 -3.23
N ASP A 61 -8.46 -10.91 -3.54
CA ASP A 61 -8.94 -9.71 -4.25
C ASP A 61 -8.54 -8.38 -3.57
N LYS A 62 -8.22 -8.41 -2.27
CA LYS A 62 -7.73 -7.25 -1.51
C LYS A 62 -6.20 -7.15 -1.46
N GLY A 63 -5.48 -8.02 -2.15
CA GLY A 63 -4.03 -8.09 -2.06
C GLY A 63 -3.54 -8.58 -0.69
N ILE A 64 -4.36 -9.27 0.10
CA ILE A 64 -3.95 -9.89 1.37
C ILE A 64 -3.51 -11.33 1.09
N LEU A 65 -2.35 -11.70 1.62
CA LEU A 65 -1.72 -13.02 1.47
C LEU A 65 -2.18 -13.97 2.57
N ASN A 66 -2.32 -15.26 2.23
CA ASN A 66 -2.57 -16.31 3.20
C ASN A 66 -1.30 -16.62 4.02
N GLU A 67 -1.31 -16.32 5.32
CA GLU A 67 -0.17 -16.56 6.23
C GLU A 67 0.18 -18.04 6.44
N GLY A 68 -0.69 -18.97 6.04
CA GLY A 68 -0.44 -20.41 6.11
C GLY A 68 0.21 -21.00 4.85
N ASP A 69 0.27 -20.23 3.75
CA ASP A 69 0.76 -20.73 2.47
C ASP A 69 2.30 -20.65 2.39
N LYS A 70 2.94 -21.80 2.21
CA LYS A 70 4.41 -21.90 2.17
C LYS A 70 5.03 -21.31 0.92
N THR A 71 4.32 -21.30 -0.19
CA THR A 71 4.78 -20.68 -1.43
C THR A 71 4.77 -19.17 -1.28
N LEU A 72 3.71 -18.60 -0.70
CA LEU A 72 3.63 -17.17 -0.40
C LEU A 72 4.67 -16.73 0.64
N GLU A 73 4.89 -17.52 1.69
CA GLU A 73 5.95 -17.24 2.67
C GLU A 73 7.32 -17.11 1.99
N LYS A 74 7.71 -18.08 1.16
CA LYS A 74 9.00 -18.08 0.45
C LYS A 74 9.08 -16.96 -0.60
N PHE A 75 8.01 -16.74 -1.35
CA PHE A 75 7.96 -15.71 -2.38
C PHE A 75 8.13 -14.31 -1.77
N THR A 76 7.40 -14.04 -0.69
CA THR A 76 7.46 -12.75 0.00
C THR A 76 8.78 -12.57 0.73
N GLU A 77 9.33 -13.65 1.30
CA GLU A 77 10.70 -13.65 1.85
C GLU A 77 11.71 -13.22 0.79
N CYS A 78 11.68 -13.84 -0.39
CA CYS A 78 12.58 -13.49 -1.49
C CYS A 78 12.45 -12.02 -1.90
N CYS A 79 11.21 -11.53 -2.05
CA CYS A 79 10.96 -10.13 -2.45
C CYS A 79 11.50 -9.12 -1.44
N LEU A 80 11.49 -9.46 -0.15
CA LEU A 80 11.89 -8.56 0.94
C LEU A 80 13.24 -8.93 1.58
N ARG A 81 13.98 -9.91 1.06
CA ARG A 81 15.13 -10.53 1.73
C ARG A 81 16.20 -9.54 2.20
N THR A 82 16.38 -8.43 1.48
CA THR A 82 17.35 -7.38 1.82
C THR A 82 16.95 -6.53 3.03
N PHE A 83 15.71 -6.66 3.48
CA PHE A 83 15.15 -5.92 4.61
C PHE A 83 14.86 -6.82 5.81
N ILE A 84 15.00 -8.13 5.69
CA ILE A 84 14.72 -9.07 6.79
C ILE A 84 16.01 -9.33 7.56
N THR A 85 16.00 -9.10 8.86
CA THR A 85 17.12 -9.42 9.76
C THR A 85 17.17 -10.91 10.08
N ASP A 86 18.27 -11.37 10.69
CA ASP A 86 18.37 -12.74 11.20
C ASP A 86 17.43 -13.02 12.38
N THR A 87 16.91 -11.97 13.02
CA THR A 87 15.91 -12.05 14.08
C THR A 87 14.47 -12.14 13.56
N ASN A 88 14.27 -12.30 12.24
CA ASN A 88 12.96 -12.30 11.58
C ASN A 88 12.20 -10.97 11.76
N GLU A 89 12.93 -9.86 11.77
CA GLU A 89 12.36 -8.51 11.85
C GLU A 89 12.59 -7.77 10.54
N ILE A 90 11.70 -6.84 10.20
CA ILE A 90 11.84 -6.00 9.02
C ILE A 90 12.56 -4.71 9.40
N THR A 91 13.67 -4.43 8.71
CA THR A 91 14.40 -3.18 8.81
C THR A 91 13.68 -2.10 8.01
N ILE A 92 13.04 -1.17 8.71
CA ILE A 92 12.40 -0.01 8.11
C ILE A 92 13.44 1.10 7.96
N ASN A 93 13.95 1.27 6.74
CA ASN A 93 14.87 2.35 6.36
C ASN A 93 14.35 3.11 5.13
N ASP A 94 15.08 4.14 4.69
CA ASP A 94 14.69 4.94 3.53
C ASP A 94 14.53 4.12 2.25
N THR A 95 15.32 3.06 2.08
CA THR A 95 15.20 2.15 0.94
C THR A 95 13.90 1.34 0.98
N PHE A 96 13.53 0.81 2.15
CA PHE A 96 12.26 0.10 2.35
C PHE A 96 11.06 1.03 2.13
N LYS A 97 11.14 2.25 2.66
CA LYS A 97 10.14 3.30 2.43
C LYS A 97 10.03 3.65 0.94
N ALA A 98 11.16 3.79 0.24
CA ALA A 98 11.17 4.09 -1.19
C ALA A 98 10.57 2.94 -2.02
N TYR A 99 10.86 1.69 -1.66
CA TYR A 99 10.27 0.50 -2.28
C TYR A 99 8.74 0.54 -2.23
N TRP A 100 8.15 0.71 -1.04
CA TRP A 100 6.69 0.81 -0.88
C TRP A 100 6.11 2.06 -1.55
N THR A 101 6.82 3.19 -1.49
CA THR A 101 6.39 4.44 -2.14
C THR A 101 6.31 4.27 -3.65
N ASN A 102 7.28 3.58 -4.26
CA ASN A 102 7.30 3.32 -5.69
C ASN A 102 6.12 2.40 -6.09
N LEU A 103 5.91 1.32 -5.35
CA LEU A 103 4.78 0.41 -5.57
C LEU A 103 3.45 1.14 -5.48
N PHE A 104 3.22 1.92 -4.41
CA PHE A 104 1.95 2.62 -4.25
C PHE A 104 1.78 3.83 -5.16
N ALA A 105 2.87 4.49 -5.58
CA ALA A 105 2.77 5.55 -6.56
C ALA A 105 2.19 5.05 -7.90
N ILE A 106 2.47 3.81 -8.29
CA ILE A 106 1.86 3.17 -9.47
C ILE A 106 0.33 3.07 -9.27
N HIS A 107 -0.12 2.54 -8.13
CA HIS A 107 -1.55 2.45 -7.82
C HIS A 107 -2.25 3.82 -7.74
N LEU A 108 -1.53 4.85 -7.29
CA LEU A 108 -2.04 6.22 -7.19
C LEU A 108 -1.80 7.05 -8.45
N ARG A 109 -1.67 6.43 -9.63
CA ARG A 109 -1.50 7.10 -10.94
C ARG A 109 -0.35 8.13 -10.93
N GLY A 110 0.77 7.78 -10.32
CA GLY A 110 1.99 8.60 -10.25
C GLY A 110 2.00 9.67 -9.15
N ARG A 111 1.00 9.72 -8.25
CA ARG A 111 0.95 10.71 -7.14
C ARG A 111 1.96 10.40 -6.03
N ARG A 112 3.26 10.54 -6.32
CA ARG A 112 4.37 10.16 -5.43
C ARG A 112 4.30 10.82 -4.05
N ARG A 113 3.97 12.11 -3.96
CA ARG A 113 3.86 12.82 -2.66
C ARG A 113 2.77 12.22 -1.77
N LEU A 114 1.61 11.88 -2.36
CA LEU A 114 0.53 11.21 -1.65
C LEU A 114 0.95 9.80 -1.23
N ALA A 115 1.60 9.06 -2.13
CA ALA A 115 2.14 7.73 -1.83
C ALA A 115 3.10 7.79 -0.63
N THR A 116 4.02 8.75 -0.57
CA THR A 116 4.94 8.91 0.57
C THR A 116 4.20 9.14 1.90
N LEU A 117 3.20 10.03 1.92
CA LEU A 117 2.41 10.29 3.13
C LEU A 117 1.64 9.05 3.60
N VAL A 118 1.06 8.30 2.67
CA VAL A 118 0.34 7.06 2.95
C VAL A 118 1.31 5.99 3.47
N VAL A 119 2.46 5.80 2.81
CA VAL A 119 3.48 4.84 3.24
C VAL A 119 3.99 5.16 4.64
N ASP A 120 4.29 6.43 4.93
CA ASP A 120 4.79 6.82 6.26
C ASP A 120 3.82 6.42 7.37
N LYS A 121 2.53 6.69 7.14
CA LYS A 121 1.49 6.29 8.07
C LYS A 121 1.41 4.76 8.21
N CYS A 122 1.40 4.03 7.10
CA CYS A 122 1.33 2.57 7.13
C CYS A 122 2.55 1.95 7.83
N LEU A 123 3.76 2.45 7.57
CA LEU A 123 4.99 1.95 8.19
C LEU A 123 4.99 2.18 9.70
N GLU A 124 4.51 3.33 10.17
CA GLU A 124 4.36 3.57 11.60
C GLU A 124 3.40 2.57 12.26
N GLU A 125 2.26 2.30 11.62
CA GLU A 125 1.28 1.32 12.11
C GLU A 125 1.81 -0.14 12.03
N CYS A 126 2.77 -0.41 11.15
CA CYS A 126 3.29 -1.76 10.89
C CYS A 126 4.67 -2.06 11.51
N LYS A 127 5.35 -1.09 12.13
CA LYS A 127 6.75 -1.24 12.60
C LYS A 127 6.96 -2.32 13.66
N THR A 128 5.92 -2.70 14.39
CA THR A 128 5.98 -3.75 15.42
C THR A 128 5.70 -5.14 14.87
N THR A 129 5.54 -5.29 13.54
CA THR A 129 5.22 -6.57 12.91
C THR A 129 6.41 -7.52 12.99
N LYS A 130 6.17 -8.72 13.53
CA LYS A 130 7.19 -9.78 13.68
C LYS A 130 6.67 -11.14 13.21
N GLY A 131 7.59 -11.95 12.69
CA GLY A 131 7.34 -13.33 12.30
C GLY A 131 8.12 -14.33 13.15
N VAL A 132 7.64 -15.57 13.19
CA VAL A 132 8.40 -16.70 13.76
C VAL A 132 9.44 -17.26 12.79
N THR A 133 9.36 -16.86 11.51
CA THR A 133 10.33 -17.14 10.43
C THR A 133 10.45 -15.89 9.56
N LYS A 134 11.52 -15.81 8.74
CA LYS A 134 11.74 -14.71 7.78
C LYS A 134 10.55 -14.55 6.84
N GLY A 135 10.07 -15.63 6.22
CA GLY A 135 8.87 -15.60 5.37
C GLY A 135 7.61 -15.15 6.09
N LYS A 136 7.37 -15.58 7.33
CA LYS A 136 6.22 -15.09 8.11
C LYS A 136 6.34 -13.62 8.48
N ALA A 137 7.55 -13.13 8.75
CA ALA A 137 7.78 -11.71 8.99
C ALA A 137 7.48 -10.89 7.75
N ALA A 138 7.94 -11.36 6.59
CA ALA A 138 7.70 -10.74 5.29
C ALA A 138 6.21 -10.69 4.94
N VAL A 139 5.50 -11.81 5.05
CA VAL A 139 4.05 -11.89 4.77
C VAL A 139 3.26 -10.99 5.71
N LYS A 140 3.55 -11.01 7.02
CA LYS A 140 2.84 -10.15 7.98
C LYS A 140 3.07 -8.68 7.71
N MET A 141 4.31 -8.28 7.40
CA MET A 141 4.61 -6.89 7.06
C MET A 141 3.86 -6.46 5.80
N TYR A 142 3.90 -7.30 4.75
CA TYR A 142 3.14 -7.05 3.52
C TYR A 142 1.64 -6.92 3.78
N ASN A 143 1.05 -7.86 4.52
CA ASN A 143 -0.37 -7.84 4.88
C ASN A 143 -0.75 -6.62 5.72
N CYS A 144 0.12 -6.18 6.64
CA CYS A 144 -0.11 -4.97 7.42
C CYS A 144 -0.13 -3.74 6.52
N MET A 145 0.85 -3.61 5.62
CA MET A 145 0.94 -2.50 4.66
C MET A 145 -0.27 -2.45 3.72
N MET A 146 -0.64 -3.59 3.12
CA MET A 146 -1.80 -3.70 2.23
C MET A 146 -3.12 -3.48 2.97
N GLY A 147 -3.27 -4.03 4.18
CA GLY A 147 -4.45 -3.84 5.02
C GLY A 147 -4.68 -2.38 5.39
N ASN A 148 -3.63 -1.65 5.77
CA ASN A 148 -3.73 -0.23 6.07
C ASN A 148 -3.97 0.62 4.82
N LEU A 149 -3.39 0.24 3.68
CA LEU A 149 -3.69 0.89 2.41
C LEU A 149 -5.17 0.74 2.03
N ASN A 150 -5.71 -0.48 2.10
CA ASN A 150 -7.10 -0.75 1.74
C ASN A 150 -8.07 0.08 2.57
N LYS A 151 -7.81 0.24 3.88
CA LYS A 151 -8.60 1.12 4.76
C LYS A 151 -8.58 2.59 4.32
N ILE A 152 -7.48 3.05 3.70
CA ILE A 152 -7.36 4.43 3.21
C ILE A 152 -8.15 4.59 1.91
N ILE A 153 -8.05 3.60 1.01
CA ILE A 153 -8.78 3.59 -0.26
C ILE A 153 -10.30 3.53 -0.01
N GLU A 154 -10.77 2.60 0.83
CA GLU A 154 -12.20 2.43 1.18
C GLU A 154 -12.82 3.68 1.84
N LYS A 155 -12.02 4.56 2.45
CA LYS A 155 -12.49 5.82 3.05
C LYS A 155 -12.55 6.99 2.06
N THR A 156 -11.99 6.80 0.87
CA THR A 156 -11.88 7.85 -0.16
C THR A 156 -12.88 7.64 -1.30
N ASP A 157 -13.36 6.40 -1.49
CA ASP A 157 -14.52 6.05 -2.31
C ASP A 157 -15.84 6.43 -1.58
#